data_AF-A0A2G8XYK0-F1
#
_entry.id   AF-A0A2G8XYK0-F1
#
_cell.length_a   1.000
_cell.length_b   1.000
_cell.length_c   1.000
_cell.angle_alpha   90.00
_cell.angle_beta   90.00
_cell.angle_gamma   90.00
#
_symmetry.space_group_name_H-M   'P 1'
#
loop_
_entity.id
_entity.type
_entity.pdbx_description
1 polymer ?
#
loop_
_entity_poly.entity_id
_entity_poly.type
_entity_poly.pdbx_seq_one_letter_code
_entity_poly.pdbx_strand_id
1 'polypeptide(L)'
;MSAHGVEEIPVCSVSAGPRSPEWKERLKEEYISLIAYISQNKRSDKEWFKIESNPEGTAWKGRCWYIHEMVKYEFQLLFDIPPTYPLTPIELRLPELDGKTSKMYRYGAAKRERTEKR
;
A
#
# COMPACT_ATOMS: atom_id res chain seq x y z
N MET A 1 19.65 -2.80 9.40
CA MET A 1 19.08 -3.46 8.21
C MET A 1 18.82 -2.37 7.19
N SER A 2 19.66 -2.25 6.18
CA SER A 2 19.48 -1.31 5.08
C SER A 2 18.23 -1.73 4.29
N ALA A 3 17.31 -0.79 4.06
CA ALA A 3 16.05 -1.03 3.35
C ALA A 3 16.30 -1.17 1.85
N HIS A 4 16.97 -2.25 1.44
CA HIS A 4 17.21 -2.57 0.05
C HIS A 4 15.87 -2.85 -0.65
N GLY A 5 15.41 -1.90 -1.46
CA GLY A 5 14.17 -2.02 -2.26
C GLY A 5 13.37 -0.72 -2.41
N VAL A 6 13.62 0.30 -1.59
CA VAL A 6 12.89 1.59 -1.67
C VAL A 6 13.64 2.64 -2.49
N GLU A 7 14.98 2.57 -2.54
CA GLU A 7 15.84 3.57 -3.18
C GLU A 7 15.64 3.71 -4.70
N GLU A 8 15.15 2.65 -5.36
CA GLU A 8 14.91 2.62 -6.80
C GLU A 8 13.47 3.03 -7.19
N ILE A 9 12.59 3.27 -6.22
CA ILE A 9 11.20 3.64 -6.51
C ILE A 9 11.15 5.12 -6.91
N PRO A 10 10.63 5.47 -8.11
CA PRO A 10 10.46 6.86 -8.52
C PRO A 10 9.67 7.66 -7.48
N VAL A 11 10.16 8.86 -7.16
CA VAL A 11 9.51 9.75 -6.19
C VAL A 11 8.42 10.56 -6.89
N CYS A 12 7.24 10.68 -6.27
CA CYS A 12 6.18 11.57 -6.73
C CYS A 12 6.54 13.03 -6.41
N SER A 13 6.46 13.91 -7.41
CA SER A 13 6.77 15.33 -7.27
C SER A 13 5.54 16.19 -7.03
N VAL A 14 4.36 15.75 -7.48
CA VAL A 14 3.10 16.49 -7.38
C VAL A 14 2.49 16.31 -5.99
N SER A 15 2.33 17.40 -5.23
CA SER A 15 1.71 17.36 -3.90
C SER A 15 0.20 17.62 -3.96
N ALA A 16 -0.55 16.67 -4.52
CA ALA A 16 -1.99 16.78 -4.75
C ALA A 16 -2.77 15.60 -4.18
N GLY A 17 -3.90 15.89 -3.53
CA GLY A 17 -4.88 14.89 -3.07
C GLY A 17 -6.06 14.74 -4.02
N PRO A 18 -7.00 13.80 -3.75
CA PRO A 18 -8.09 13.47 -4.67
C PRO A 18 -9.12 14.59 -4.90
N ARG A 19 -9.08 15.66 -4.10
CA ARG A 19 -9.90 16.87 -4.29
C ARG A 19 -9.22 17.95 -5.13
N SER A 20 -7.92 17.79 -5.42
CA SER A 20 -7.16 18.74 -6.22
C SER A 20 -7.43 18.50 -7.71
N PRO A 21 -7.49 19.56 -8.54
CA PRO A 21 -7.49 19.41 -10.00
C PRO A 21 -6.25 18.64 -10.50
N GLU A 22 -5.13 18.73 -9.77
CA GLU A 22 -3.85 18.08 -10.11
C GLU A 22 -3.80 16.59 -9.70
N TRP A 23 -4.90 16.04 -9.17
CA TRP A 23 -4.96 14.64 -8.74
C TRP A 23 -4.58 13.67 -9.86
N LYS A 24 -4.98 13.98 -11.10
CA LYS A 24 -4.67 13.11 -12.25
C LYS A 24 -3.17 13.06 -12.55
N GLU A 25 -2.43 14.15 -12.32
CA GLU A 25 -0.97 14.12 -12.47
C GLU A 25 -0.33 13.33 -11.35
N ARG A 26 -0.76 13.56 -10.09
CA ARG A 26 -0.28 12.76 -8.97
C ARG A 26 -0.56 11.27 -9.15
N LEU A 27 -1.77 10.90 -9.58
CA LEU A 27 -2.15 9.50 -9.80
C LEU A 27 -1.28 8.84 -10.89
N LYS A 28 -0.88 9.57 -11.94
CA LYS A 28 0.08 9.07 -12.94
C LYS A 28 1.44 8.76 -12.30
N GLU A 29 1.96 9.65 -11.45
CA GLU A 29 3.20 9.42 -10.73
C GLU A 29 3.11 8.19 -9.82
N GLU A 30 2.01 8.03 -9.09
CA GLU A 30 1.76 6.85 -8.24
C GLU A 30 1.77 5.54 -9.05
N TYR A 31 1.13 5.52 -10.23
CA TYR A 31 1.19 4.34 -11.10
C TYR A 31 2.60 4.05 -11.61
N ILE A 32 3.37 5.08 -11.98
CA ILE A 32 4.77 4.92 -12.41
C ILE A 32 5.59 4.29 -11.28
N SER A 33 5.47 4.82 -10.06
CA SER A 33 6.16 4.30 -8.87
C SER A 33 5.74 2.86 -8.57
N LEU A 34 4.43 2.57 -8.63
CA LEU A 34 3.90 1.23 -8.35
C LEU A 34 4.34 0.20 -9.40
N ILE A 35 4.29 0.55 -10.68
CA ILE A 35 4.74 -0.32 -11.78
C ILE A 35 6.23 -0.60 -11.66
N ALA A 36 7.04 0.42 -11.33
CA ALA A 36 8.47 0.25 -11.12
C ALA A 36 8.75 -0.76 -9.98
N TYR A 37 8.07 -0.59 -8.84
CA TYR A 37 8.21 -1.48 -7.69
C TYR A 37 7.77 -2.92 -7.98
N ILE A 38 6.61 -3.10 -8.64
CA ILE A 38 6.12 -4.43 -9.04
C ILE A 38 7.09 -5.09 -10.02
N SER A 39 7.61 -4.33 -11.00
CA SER A 39 8.55 -4.85 -11.98
C SER A 39 9.86 -5.29 -11.34
N GLN A 40 10.36 -4.52 -10.37
CA GLN A 40 11.56 -4.88 -9.59
C GLN A 40 11.32 -6.15 -8.77
N ASN A 41 10.20 -6.22 -8.05
CA ASN A 41 9.83 -7.40 -7.26
C ASN A 41 9.75 -8.66 -8.14
N LYS A 42 9.11 -8.56 -9.31
CA LYS A 42 9.04 -9.65 -10.30
C LYS A 42 10.40 -10.11 -10.79
N ARG A 43 11.31 -9.18 -11.14
CA ARG A 43 12.68 -9.53 -11.54
C ARG A 43 13.46 -10.25 -10.43
N SER A 44 13.15 -9.94 -9.17
CA SER A 44 13.80 -10.54 -8.00
C SER A 44 13.06 -11.73 -7.39
N ASP A 45 11.96 -12.19 -8.01
CA ASP A 45 11.06 -13.25 -7.50
C ASP A 45 10.52 -12.98 -6.07
N LYS A 46 10.16 -11.72 -5.80
CA LYS A 46 9.65 -11.23 -4.51
C LYS A 46 8.27 -10.59 -4.63
N GLU A 47 7.46 -11.03 -5.59
CA GLU A 47 6.09 -10.54 -5.73
C GLU A 47 5.26 -10.96 -4.50
N TRP A 48 4.59 -10.00 -3.87
CA TRP A 48 3.84 -10.23 -2.62
C TRP A 48 2.43 -9.64 -2.63
N PHE A 49 2.02 -8.95 -3.70
CA PHE A 49 0.69 -8.38 -3.80
C PHE A 49 0.27 -8.12 -5.25
N LYS A 50 -1.04 -7.96 -5.45
CA LYS A 50 -1.69 -7.46 -6.67
C LYS A 50 -2.86 -6.59 -6.26
N ILE A 51 -2.94 -5.38 -6.82
CA ILE A 51 -4.00 -4.39 -6.53
C ILE A 51 -4.52 -3.76 -7.81
N GLU A 52 -5.76 -3.29 -7.76
CA GLU A 52 -6.43 -2.49 -8.79
C GLU A 52 -7.22 -1.37 -8.13
N SER A 53 -7.39 -0.26 -8.84
CA SER A 53 -8.18 0.88 -8.38
C SER A 53 -9.49 1.00 -9.13
N ASN A 54 -10.42 1.77 -8.58
CA ASN A 54 -11.50 2.38 -9.38
C ASN A 54 -10.93 3.35 -10.43
N PRO A 55 -11.73 3.78 -11.42
CA PRO A 55 -11.28 4.72 -12.46
C PRO A 55 -10.75 6.05 -11.92
N GLU A 56 -11.23 6.49 -10.75
CA GLU A 56 -10.81 7.74 -10.11
C GLU A 56 -9.51 7.59 -9.30
N GLY A 57 -9.01 6.37 -9.09
CA GLY A 57 -7.81 6.10 -8.29
C GLY A 57 -7.97 6.32 -6.78
N THR A 58 -9.20 6.44 -6.28
CA THR A 58 -9.51 6.78 -4.89
C THR A 58 -9.86 5.58 -4.01
N ALA A 59 -10.24 4.45 -4.59
CA ALA A 59 -10.56 3.21 -3.89
C ALA A 59 -9.78 2.06 -4.53
N TRP A 60 -9.08 1.31 -3.71
CA TRP A 60 -8.19 0.24 -4.15
C TRP A 60 -8.52 -1.08 -3.46
N LYS A 61 -8.43 -2.14 -4.24
CA LYS A 61 -8.67 -3.51 -3.77
C LYS A 61 -7.71 -4.48 -4.44
N GLY A 62 -7.46 -5.59 -3.77
CA GLY A 62 -6.58 -6.61 -4.29
C GLY A 62 -6.31 -7.71 -3.29
N ARG A 63 -5.20 -8.42 -3.49
CA ARG A 63 -4.70 -9.43 -2.55
C ARG A 63 -3.22 -9.24 -2.29
N CYS A 64 -2.82 -9.49 -1.06
CA CYS A 64 -1.41 -9.62 -0.68
C CYS A 64 -1.18 -11.00 -0.07
N TRP A 65 0.05 -11.50 -0.11
CA TRP A 65 0.39 -12.79 0.42
C TRP A 65 1.74 -12.80 1.13
N TYR A 66 1.91 -13.78 2.00
CA TYR A 66 3.14 -14.05 2.72
C TYR A 66 3.43 -15.56 2.65
N ILE A 67 4.68 -15.92 2.42
CA ILE A 67 5.11 -17.32 2.39
C ILE A 67 5.82 -17.61 3.71
N HIS A 68 5.30 -18.58 4.45
CA HIS A 68 5.89 -19.06 5.69
C HIS A 68 5.90 -20.59 5.68
N GLU A 69 7.05 -21.19 5.94
CA GLU A 69 7.22 -22.66 5.94
C GLU A 69 6.70 -23.32 4.65
N MET A 70 7.03 -22.74 3.49
CA MET A 70 6.56 -23.19 2.16
C MET A 70 5.03 -23.14 1.96
N VAL A 71 4.29 -22.54 2.88
CA VAL A 71 2.84 -22.32 2.78
C VAL A 71 2.59 -20.86 2.41
N LYS A 72 1.76 -20.64 1.38
CA LYS A 72 1.30 -19.31 0.96
C LYS A 72 0.03 -18.94 1.72
N TYR A 73 0.10 -17.86 2.51
CA TYR A 73 -1.03 -17.23 3.17
C TYR A 73 -1.42 -16.01 2.34
N GLU A 74 -2.67 -15.95 1.89
CA GLU A 74 -3.16 -14.87 1.02
C GLU A 74 -4.35 -14.19 1.66
N PHE A 75 -4.39 -12.86 1.59
CA PHE A 75 -5.35 -12.01 2.26
C PHE A 75 -5.93 -10.98 1.31
N GLN A 76 -7.22 -10.67 1.46
CA GLN A 76 -7.81 -9.50 0.82
C GLN A 76 -7.18 -8.21 1.36
N LEU A 77 -6.75 -7.34 0.45
CA LEU A 77 -6.19 -6.02 0.74
C LEU A 77 -7.11 -4.93 0.20
N LEU A 78 -7.58 -4.04 1.08
CA LEU A 78 -8.48 -2.94 0.73
C LEU A 78 -7.95 -1.62 1.32
N PHE A 79 -8.04 -0.53 0.57
CA PHE A 79 -7.76 0.80 1.10
C PHE A 79 -8.39 1.90 0.25
N ASP A 80 -8.67 3.03 0.89
CA ASP A 80 -9.16 4.23 0.22
C ASP A 80 -8.12 5.35 0.36
N ILE A 81 -8.03 6.22 -0.65
CA ILE A 81 -7.18 7.40 -0.60
C ILE A 81 -7.88 8.48 0.23
N PRO A 82 -7.30 8.91 1.36
CA PRO A 82 -7.93 9.93 2.19
C PRO A 82 -7.99 11.28 1.45
N PRO A 83 -8.99 12.13 1.74
CA PRO A 83 -9.11 13.45 1.10
C PRO A 83 -7.89 14.35 1.25
N THR A 84 -7.11 14.14 2.31
CA THR A 84 -5.90 14.88 2.70
C THR A 84 -4.61 14.17 2.30
N TYR A 85 -4.67 13.12 1.47
CA TYR A 85 -3.48 12.55 0.84
C TYR A 85 -2.75 13.63 0.01
N PRO A 86 -1.40 13.63 -0.07
CA PRO A 86 -0.44 12.72 0.57
C PRO A 86 -0.09 13.05 2.04
N LEU A 87 -0.61 14.15 2.61
CA LEU A 87 -0.31 14.55 3.99
C LEU A 87 -0.82 13.53 5.01
N THR A 88 -2.03 13.02 4.78
CA THR A 88 -2.57 11.90 5.56
C THR A 88 -2.24 10.59 4.85
N PRO A 89 -1.58 9.65 5.54
CA PRO A 89 -1.27 8.37 4.95
C PRO A 89 -2.52 7.51 4.75
N ILE A 90 -2.41 6.56 3.84
CA ILE A 90 -3.44 5.56 3.57
C ILE A 90 -3.52 4.57 4.74
N GLU A 91 -4.74 4.13 5.07
CA GLU A 91 -4.99 3.03 6.01
C GLU A 91 -5.30 1.74 5.26
N LEU A 92 -4.45 0.72 5.47
CA LEU A 92 -4.64 -0.60 4.86
C LEU A 92 -5.57 -1.45 5.71
N ARG A 93 -6.57 -2.07 5.07
CA ARG A 93 -7.52 -2.99 5.68
C ARG A 93 -7.27 -4.41 5.18
N LEU A 94 -7.20 -5.35 6.11
CA LEU A 94 -7.11 -6.79 5.92
C LEU A 94 -8.29 -7.46 6.65
N PRO A 95 -9.50 -7.48 6.05
CA PRO A 95 -10.72 -7.90 6.75
C PRO A 95 -10.63 -9.30 7.36
N GLU A 96 -9.93 -10.21 6.69
CA GLU A 96 -9.76 -11.60 7.11
C GLU A 96 -8.93 -11.77 8.38
N LEU A 97 -8.16 -10.75 8.75
CA LEU A 97 -7.41 -10.72 9.99
C LEU A 97 -8.25 -10.13 11.14
N ASP A 98 -9.34 -9.41 10.89
CA ASP A 98 -10.10 -8.72 11.94
C ASP A 98 -10.44 -9.63 13.13
N GLY A 99 -10.15 -9.16 14.34
CA GLY A 99 -10.28 -9.96 15.58
C GLY A 99 -9.23 -11.06 15.82
N LYS A 100 -8.35 -11.36 14.86
CA LYS A 100 -7.30 -12.41 14.99
C LYS A 100 -5.96 -11.91 15.52
N THR A 101 -5.75 -10.59 15.60
CA THR A 101 -4.55 -10.01 16.24
C THR A 101 -4.86 -8.70 16.97
N SER A 102 -4.21 -8.52 18.11
CA SER A 102 -4.25 -7.29 18.91
C SER A 102 -3.66 -6.06 18.19
N LYS A 103 -2.88 -6.29 17.13
CA LYS A 103 -2.20 -5.27 16.30
C LYS A 103 -3.08 -4.69 15.18
N MET A 104 -4.39 -4.90 15.19
CA MET A 104 -5.32 -4.16 14.33
C MET A 104 -6.26 -3.27 15.13
N TYR A 105 -6.64 -2.14 14.52
CA TYR A 105 -7.79 -1.36 14.93
C TYR A 105 -9.07 -2.10 14.52
N ARG A 106 -10.22 -1.72 15.11
CA ARG A 106 -11.53 -2.26 14.68
C ARG A 106 -11.69 -2.05 13.16
N TYR A 107 -12.33 -3.00 12.47
CA TYR A 107 -12.51 -3.06 11.01
C TYR A 107 -11.29 -3.49 10.19
N GLY A 108 -10.37 -4.28 10.79
CA GLY A 108 -9.25 -4.90 10.07
C GLY A 108 -8.16 -3.92 9.60
N ALA A 109 -8.15 -2.68 10.08
CA ALA A 109 -7.10 -1.70 9.76
C ALA A 109 -5.83 -1.98 10.58
N ALA A 110 -4.67 -2.04 9.92
CA ALA A 110 -3.40 -2.31 10.59
C ALA A 110 -3.04 -1.18 11.58
N LYS A 111 -2.69 -1.51 12.84
CA LYS A 111 -2.16 -0.51 13.78
C LYS A 111 -0.75 -0.13 13.38
N ARG A 112 -0.49 1.18 13.30
CA ARG A 112 0.88 1.68 13.29
C ARG A 112 1.48 1.47 14.68
N GLU A 113 2.59 0.75 14.74
CA GLU A 113 3.41 0.69 15.94
C GLU A 113 4.09 2.06 16.09
N ARG A 114 3.76 2.81 17.15
CA ARG A 114 4.58 3.96 17.53
C ARG A 114 5.91 3.38 18.00
N THR A 115 6.97 3.61 17.25
CA THR A 115 8.33 3.41 17.75
C THR A 115 8.55 4.44 18.85
N GLU A 116 8.29 4.04 20.08
CA GLU A 116 8.66 4.79 21.27
C GLU A 116 10.19 4.73 21.33
N LYS A 117 10.85 5.83 20.92
CA LYS A 117 12.28 6.01 21.20
C LYS A 117 12.43 6.02 22.73
N ARG A 118 12.94 4.91 23.27
CA ARG A 118 13.64 4.91 24.55
C ARG A 118 15.07 5.37 24.35
#